data_AF-A0A7Y2H7D9-F1
#
_entry.id   AF-A0A7Y2H7D9-F1
#
_cell.length_a   1.000
_cell.length_b   1.000
_cell.length_c   1.000
_cell.angle_alpha   90.00
_cell.angle_beta   90.00
_cell.angle_gamma   90.00
#
_symmetry.space_group_name_H-M   'P 1'
#
loop_
_entity.id
_entity.type
_entity.pdbx_description
1 polymer ?
#
loop_
_entity_poly.entity_id
_entity_poly.type
_entity_poly.pdbx_seq_one_letter_code
_entity_poly.pdbx_strand_id
1 'polypeptide(L)'
;MNRFIPWIFVLVFILPLNAQEDNCACCSVIYEAFDFWLGEWEVTGKQGAVLGTNRITKVEDGCALREDWQSANGTFTGTSLNYYDKSGGSWKQLWVDNSGNQLDLSGNPVKNGMVLSSEP
;
A
#
# COMPACT_ATOMS: atom_id res chain seq x y z
N MET A 1 16.33 42.64 55.88
CA MET A 1 16.74 43.21 54.59
C MET A 1 17.30 42.10 53.73
N ASN A 2 16.81 42.03 52.48
CA ASN A 2 17.19 41.21 51.33
C ASN A 2 17.29 39.68 51.42
N ARG A 3 16.40 39.07 50.61
CA ARG A 3 16.26 37.66 50.30
C ARG A 3 17.21 37.32 49.14
N PHE A 4 17.97 36.23 49.23
CA PHE A 4 18.70 35.66 48.10
C PHE A 4 18.02 34.34 47.71
N ILE A 5 17.24 34.37 46.62
CA ILE A 5 16.73 33.16 45.96
C ILE A 5 17.68 32.93 44.78
N PRO A 6 18.46 31.83 44.71
CA PRO A 6 19.27 31.55 43.55
C PRO A 6 18.32 31.05 42.45
N TRP A 7 18.23 31.82 41.37
CA TRP A 7 17.49 31.45 40.18
C TRP A 7 18.26 30.31 39.50
N ILE A 8 17.80 29.07 39.69
CA ILE A 8 18.26 27.93 38.89
C ILE A 8 17.65 28.12 37.49
N PHE A 9 18.44 28.67 36.56
CA PHE A 9 18.13 28.64 35.13
C PHE A 9 18.25 27.20 34.65
N VAL A 10 17.11 26.51 34.51
CA VAL A 10 17.05 25.22 33.81
C VAL A 10 17.17 25.51 32.32
N LEU A 11 18.37 25.32 31.77
CA LEU A 11 18.64 25.35 30.33
C LEU A 11 18.04 24.08 29.71
N VAL A 12 16.82 24.18 29.18
CA VAL A 12 16.23 23.13 28.35
C VAL A 12 16.92 23.17 26.99
N PHE A 13 17.89 22.28 26.80
CA PHE A 13 18.48 22.02 25.47
C PHE A 13 17.39 21.40 24.59
N ILE A 14 16.82 22.19 23.67
CA ILE A 14 15.97 21.67 22.60
C ILE A 14 16.91 21.01 21.60
N LEU A 15 17.09 19.69 21.71
CA LEU A 15 17.75 18.93 20.66
C LEU A 15 16.88 19.01 19.40
N PRO A 16 17.41 19.40 18.23
CA PRO A 16 16.69 19.23 16.98
C PRO A 16 16.41 17.73 16.78
N LEU A 17 15.13 17.37 16.83
CA LEU A 17 14.63 16.12 16.28
C LEU A 17 14.82 16.19 14.77
N ASN A 18 15.95 15.68 14.29
CA ASN A 18 16.07 15.33 12.89
C ASN A 18 15.11 14.17 12.67
N ALA A 19 14.01 14.41 11.95
CA ALA A 19 13.19 13.33 11.43
C ALA A 19 14.11 12.43 10.58
N GLN A 20 14.10 11.14 10.84
CA GLN A 20 14.91 10.17 10.12
C GLN A 20 14.51 10.22 8.64
N GLU A 21 15.44 10.58 7.76
CA GLU A 21 15.28 10.37 6.32
C GLU A 21 15.43 8.86 6.09
N ASP A 22 14.31 8.14 6.06
CA ASP A 22 14.31 6.74 5.67
C ASP A 22 14.69 6.65 4.18
N ASN A 23 15.91 6.18 3.93
CA ASN A 23 16.50 5.98 2.61
C ASN A 23 15.88 4.77 1.88
N CYS A 24 14.56 4.74 1.74
CA CYS A 24 13.88 3.68 1.00
C CYS A 24 13.41 4.17 -0.39
N ALA A 25 13.35 3.25 -1.37
CA ALA A 25 13.07 3.60 -2.76
C ALA A 25 11.63 4.09 -3.02
N CYS A 26 10.65 3.55 -2.27
CA CYS A 26 9.22 3.72 -2.50
C CYS A 26 8.41 3.78 -1.18
N CYS A 27 8.73 4.73 -0.29
CA CYS A 27 8.06 4.96 1.01
C CYS A 27 7.39 6.33 1.13
N SER A 28 7.24 7.09 0.03
CA SER A 28 6.38 8.26 0.11
C SER A 28 4.92 7.84 0.18
N VAL A 29 4.07 8.72 0.71
CA VAL A 29 2.63 8.50 0.92
C VAL A 29 1.91 7.91 -0.30
N ILE A 30 2.36 8.24 -1.52
CA ILE A 30 1.74 7.72 -2.74
C ILE A 30 1.94 6.20 -2.91
N TYR A 31 3.07 5.64 -2.46
CA TYR A 31 3.34 4.19 -2.52
C TYR A 31 2.64 3.43 -1.40
N GLU A 32 2.29 4.10 -0.31
CA GLU A 32 1.51 3.54 0.80
C GLU A 32 -0.01 3.62 0.55
N ALA A 33 -0.44 4.39 -0.46
CA ALA A 33 -1.85 4.65 -0.72
C ALA A 33 -2.68 3.38 -1.00
N PHE A 34 -2.04 2.29 -1.42
CA PHE A 34 -2.70 1.00 -1.68
C PHE A 34 -2.45 -0.05 -0.58
N ASP A 35 -1.79 0.33 0.52
CA ASP A 35 -1.41 -0.62 1.59
C ASP A 35 -2.60 -1.20 2.34
N PHE A 36 -3.76 -0.55 2.28
CA PHE A 36 -5.00 -1.09 2.86
C PHE A 36 -5.41 -2.45 2.25
N TRP A 37 -4.83 -2.82 1.10
CA TRP A 37 -5.13 -4.06 0.40
C TRP A 37 -4.18 -5.22 0.77
N LEU A 38 -3.07 -4.92 1.46
CA LEU A 38 -2.09 -5.92 1.90
C LEU A 38 -2.69 -6.91 2.88
N GLY A 39 -2.26 -8.17 2.77
CA GLY A 39 -2.63 -9.24 3.69
C GLY A 39 -3.13 -10.50 3.00
N GLU A 40 -3.70 -11.38 3.82
CA GLU A 40 -4.35 -12.61 3.38
C GLU A 40 -5.86 -12.46 3.55
N TRP A 41 -6.60 -12.84 2.51
CA TRP A 41 -8.04 -12.63 2.41
C TRP A 41 -8.75 -13.92 2.02
N GLU A 42 -9.87 -14.17 2.68
CA GLU A 42 -10.89 -15.10 2.20
C GLU A 42 -11.96 -14.29 1.46
N VAL A 43 -12.20 -14.64 0.19
CA VAL A 43 -13.15 -13.92 -0.67
C VAL A 43 -14.49 -14.65 -0.63
N THR A 44 -15.52 -14.00 -0.08
CA THR A 44 -16.87 -14.58 0.01
C THR A 44 -17.85 -13.91 -0.93
N GLY A 45 -18.74 -14.70 -1.53
CA GLY A 45 -19.88 -14.22 -2.32
C GLY A 45 -21.01 -13.67 -1.44
N LYS A 46 -22.05 -13.10 -2.07
CA LYS A 46 -23.17 -12.46 -1.37
C LYS A 46 -23.91 -13.38 -0.39
N GLN A 47 -23.95 -14.69 -0.66
CA GLN A 47 -24.58 -15.68 0.22
C GLN A 47 -23.59 -16.34 1.21
N GLY A 48 -22.37 -15.80 1.36
CA GLY A 48 -21.35 -16.32 2.29
C GLY A 48 -20.55 -17.51 1.77
N ALA A 49 -20.78 -17.97 0.54
CA ALA A 49 -19.96 -19.01 -0.07
C ALA A 49 -18.53 -18.49 -0.33
N VAL A 50 -17.51 -19.25 0.07
CA VAL A 50 -16.11 -18.94 -0.23
C VAL A 50 -15.87 -19.13 -1.73
N LEU A 51 -15.42 -18.07 -2.39
CA LEU A 51 -15.09 -18.03 -3.82
C LEU A 51 -13.60 -18.28 -4.07
N GLY A 52 -12.75 -17.99 -3.10
CA GLY A 52 -11.31 -18.16 -3.21
C GLY A 52 -10.54 -17.49 -2.09
N THR A 53 -9.22 -17.56 -2.19
CA THR A 53 -8.28 -16.89 -1.30
C THR A 53 -7.42 -15.93 -2.08
N ASN A 54 -6.98 -14.86 -1.43
CA ASN A 54 -6.10 -13.88 -2.03
C ASN A 54 -4.96 -13.55 -1.07
N ARG A 55 -3.73 -13.46 -1.58
CA ARG A 55 -2.57 -12.99 -0.81
C ARG A 55 -1.95 -11.80 -1.53
N ILE A 56 -1.90 -10.65 -0.86
CA ILE A 56 -1.30 -9.44 -1.40
C ILE A 56 -0.08 -9.06 -0.57
N THR A 57 1.09 -8.96 -1.22
CA THR A 57 2.38 -8.66 -0.59
C THR A 57 3.10 -7.52 -1.29
N LYS A 58 3.89 -6.72 -0.55
CA LYS A 58 4.85 -5.79 -1.17
C LYS A 58 6.01 -6.56 -1.81
N VAL A 59 6.42 -6.11 -2.99
CA VAL A 59 7.56 -6.60 -3.77
C VAL A 59 8.36 -5.41 -4.31
N GLU A 60 9.51 -5.66 -4.93
CA GLU A 60 10.39 -4.62 -5.51
C GLU A 60 10.70 -3.48 -4.52
N ASP A 61 11.15 -3.84 -3.32
CA ASP A 61 11.48 -2.91 -2.22
C ASP A 61 10.35 -1.91 -1.90
N GLY A 62 9.10 -2.36 -2.02
CA GLY A 62 7.91 -1.58 -1.71
C GLY A 62 7.37 -0.74 -2.87
N CYS A 63 7.98 -0.82 -4.05
CA CYS A 63 7.50 -0.10 -5.23
C CYS A 63 6.29 -0.74 -5.91
N ALA A 64 5.99 -2.00 -5.59
CA ALA A 64 4.86 -2.72 -6.16
C ALA A 64 4.21 -3.66 -5.14
N LEU A 65 2.95 -3.99 -5.40
CA LEU A 65 2.17 -4.99 -4.69
C LEU A 65 1.91 -6.14 -5.66
N ARG A 66 2.18 -7.37 -5.21
CA ARG A 66 1.83 -8.59 -5.92
C ARG A 66 0.62 -9.23 -5.27
N GLU A 67 -0.38 -9.52 -6.07
CA GLU A 67 -1.55 -10.33 -5.72
C GLU A 67 -1.33 -11.76 -6.20
N ASP A 68 -1.57 -12.76 -5.35
CA ASP A 68 -1.73 -14.16 -5.74
C ASP A 68 -3.14 -14.62 -5.37
N TRP A 69 -4.03 -14.72 -6.37
CA TRP A 69 -5.41 -15.15 -6.21
C TRP A 69 -5.59 -16.62 -6.61
N GLN A 70 -6.40 -17.36 -5.85
CA GLN A 70 -6.77 -18.73 -6.16
C GLN A 70 -8.26 -18.98 -5.86
N SER A 71 -8.94 -19.66 -6.79
CA SER A 71 -10.33 -20.06 -6.61
C SER A 71 -10.48 -21.10 -5.51
N ALA A 72 -11.65 -21.17 -4.86
CA ALA A 72 -11.92 -22.11 -3.78
C ALA A 72 -11.74 -23.59 -4.17
N ASN A 73 -11.94 -23.93 -5.45
CA ASN A 73 -11.73 -25.28 -5.99
C ASN A 73 -10.31 -25.51 -6.55
N GLY A 74 -9.43 -24.50 -6.51
CA GLY A 74 -8.05 -24.56 -6.98
C GLY A 74 -7.84 -24.61 -8.49
N THR A 75 -8.89 -24.60 -9.31
CA THR A 75 -8.75 -24.76 -10.78
C THR A 75 -8.41 -23.45 -11.50
N PHE A 76 -8.73 -22.31 -10.90
CA PHE A 76 -8.51 -20.99 -11.49
C PHE A 76 -7.56 -20.20 -10.58
N THR A 77 -6.57 -19.56 -11.17
CA THR A 77 -5.60 -18.73 -10.44
C THR A 77 -5.31 -17.48 -11.24
N GLY A 78 -5.00 -16.39 -10.54
CA GLY A 78 -4.58 -15.14 -11.16
C GLY A 78 -3.52 -14.46 -10.34
N THR A 79 -2.69 -13.65 -11.01
CA THR A 79 -1.69 -12.82 -10.36
C THR A 79 -1.81 -11.42 -10.91
N SER A 80 -1.80 -10.42 -10.03
CA SER A 80 -1.62 -9.03 -10.46
C SER A 80 -0.36 -8.40 -9.89
N LEU A 81 0.19 -7.48 -10.68
CA LEU A 81 1.20 -6.52 -10.23
C LEU A 81 0.56 -5.13 -10.21
N ASN A 82 0.62 -4.49 -9.05
CA ASN A 82 0.02 -3.19 -8.79
C ASN A 82 1.14 -2.22 -8.39
N TYR A 83 1.34 -1.15 -9.14
CA TYR A 83 2.49 -0.27 -8.94
C TYR A 83 2.15 1.18 -9.29
N TYR A 84 2.86 2.12 -8.68
CA TYR A 84 2.77 3.52 -9.05
C TYR A 84 3.71 3.81 -10.22
N ASP A 85 3.15 4.11 -11.39
CA ASP A 85 3.90 4.62 -12.53
C ASP A 85 4.28 6.08 -12.26
N LYS A 86 5.54 6.28 -11.87
CA LYS A 86 6.09 7.61 -11.57
C LYS A 86 6.05 8.55 -12.77
N SER A 87 6.14 8.00 -13.99
CA SER A 87 6.18 8.80 -15.22
C SER A 87 4.80 9.28 -15.63
N GLY A 88 3.80 8.39 -15.54
CA GLY A 88 2.39 8.70 -15.83
C GLY A 88 1.62 9.29 -14.65
N GLY A 89 2.20 9.29 -13.45
CA GLY A 89 1.58 9.87 -12.25
C GLY A 89 0.32 9.13 -11.80
N SER A 90 0.23 7.81 -12.04
CA SER A 90 -0.95 7.01 -11.73
C SER A 90 -0.58 5.61 -11.21
N TRP A 91 -1.46 5.02 -10.44
CA TRP A 91 -1.39 3.59 -10.13
C TRP A 91 -1.82 2.78 -11.34
N LYS A 92 -1.10 1.67 -11.57
CA LYS A 92 -1.34 0.68 -12.61
C LYS A 92 -1.57 -0.68 -11.98
N GLN A 93 -2.46 -1.45 -12.57
CA GLN A 93 -2.66 -2.86 -12.25
C GLN A 93 -2.64 -3.65 -13.55
N LEU A 94 -1.75 -4.62 -13.63
CA LEU A 94 -1.80 -5.66 -14.66
C LEU A 94 -2.09 -6.99 -13.98
N TRP A 95 -3.24 -7.57 -14.31
CA TRP A 95 -3.64 -8.90 -13.84
C TRP A 95 -3.64 -9.89 -15.00
N VAL A 96 -3.20 -11.12 -14.73
CA VAL A 96 -3.17 -12.23 -15.69
C VAL A 96 -3.66 -13.50 -14.99
N ASP A 97 -4.51 -14.30 -15.65
CA ASP A 97 -4.95 -15.60 -15.16
C ASP A 97 -4.29 -16.81 -15.83
N ASN A 98 -4.50 -17.99 -15.22
CA ASN A 98 -4.06 -19.28 -15.75
C ASN A 98 -4.83 -19.76 -16.99
N SER A 99 -5.78 -18.97 -17.50
CA SER A 99 -6.47 -19.22 -18.78
C SER A 99 -5.93 -18.32 -19.90
N GLY A 100 -4.98 -17.43 -19.61
CA GLY A 100 -4.36 -16.52 -20.57
C GLY A 100 -5.13 -15.22 -20.79
N ASN A 101 -6.13 -14.89 -19.95
CA ASN A 101 -6.77 -13.58 -20.00
C ASN A 101 -5.96 -12.56 -19.20
N GLN A 102 -6.14 -11.28 -19.55
CA GLN A 102 -5.52 -10.17 -18.85
C GLN A 102 -6.51 -9.05 -18.57
N LEU A 103 -6.22 -8.28 -17.54
CA LEU A 103 -6.91 -7.05 -17.19
C LEU A 103 -5.87 -5.97 -16.88
N ASP A 104 -5.92 -4.86 -17.62
CA ASP A 104 -5.06 -3.70 -17.45
C ASP A 104 -5.90 -2.53 -16.95
N LEU A 105 -5.56 -2.00 -15.79
CA LEU A 105 -6.27 -0.90 -15.14
C LEU A 105 -5.30 0.21 -14.77
N SER A 106 -5.81 1.44 -14.75
CA SER A 106 -5.11 2.56 -14.17
C SER A 106 -6.02 3.48 -13.39
N GLY A 107 -5.43 4.27 -12.49
CA GLY A 107 -6.18 5.21 -11.68
C GLY A 107 -5.37 5.75 -10.52
N ASN A 108 -6.07 6.19 -9.47
CA ASN A 108 -5.45 6.95 -8.40
C ASN A 108 -6.21 6.77 -7.06
N PRO A 109 -5.52 7.04 -5.94
CA PRO A 109 -6.21 7.15 -4.66
C PRO A 109 -7.17 8.35 -4.68
N VAL A 110 -8.38 8.11 -4.17
CA VAL A 110 -9.39 9.10 -3.87
C VAL A 110 -9.61 9.15 -2.36
N LYS A 111 -10.48 10.04 -1.88
CA LYS A 111 -10.71 10.28 -0.45
C LYS A 111 -10.95 9.01 0.39
N ASN A 112 -11.59 7.99 -0.19
CA ASN A 112 -12.02 6.78 0.52
C ASN A 112 -11.48 5.47 -0.08
N GLY A 113 -10.37 5.50 -0.83
CA GLY A 113 -9.74 4.28 -1.33
C GLY A 113 -9.05 4.45 -2.67
N MET A 114 -8.68 3.33 -3.29
CA MET A 114 -8.12 3.28 -4.64
C MET A 114 -9.22 3.07 -5.67
N VAL A 115 -9.24 3.87 -6.74
CA VAL A 115 -10.13 3.65 -7.89
C VAL A 115 -9.27 3.41 -9.12
N LEU A 116 -9.40 2.22 -9.70
CA LEU A 116 -8.75 1.81 -10.95
C LEU A 116 -9.82 1.45 -11.98
N SER A 117 -9.58 1.80 -13.23
CA SER A 117 -10.47 1.51 -14.36
C SER A 117 -9.66 1.13 -15.59
N SER A 118 -10.26 0.31 -16.46
CA SER A 118 -9.72 0.10 -17.80
C SER A 118 -10.02 1.33 -18.65
N GLU A 119 -9.20 1.57 -19.67
CA GLU A 119 -9.57 2.48 -20.74
C GLU A 119 -10.85 1.95 -21.45
N PRO A 120 -11.71 2.84 -21.98
CA PRO A 120 -12.92 2.46 -22.71
C PRO A 120 -12.68 1.61 -23.96
#